data_AF-A0A951BHS2-F1
#
_entry.id   AF-A0A951BHS2-F1
#
_cell.length_a   1.000
_cell.length_b   1.000
_cell.length_c   1.000
_cell.angle_alpha   90.00
_cell.angle_beta   90.00
_cell.angle_gamma   90.00
#
_symmetry.space_group_name_H-M   'P 1'
#
loop_
_entity.id
_entity.type
_entity.pdbx_description
1 polymer ?
#
loop_
_entity_poly.entity_id
_entity_poly.type
_entity_poly.pdbx_seq_one_letter_code
_entity_poly.pdbx_strand_id
1 'polypeptide(L)'
;MKSIMFSFGDSATEASQDQARAEILGMPGVRNVGRISPEANKPALRRMWYAEVDDESADAIVRRLRSKSEIQSADFPALRRLV
;
A
#
# COMPACT_ATOMS: atom_id res chain seq x y z
N MET A 1 -13.24 -9.04 -0.31
CA MET A 1 -12.31 -8.03 0.23
C MET A 1 -10.92 -8.43 -0.25
N LYS A 2 -10.15 -7.48 -0.79
CA LYS A 2 -8.81 -7.69 -1.32
C LYS A 2 -7.80 -6.90 -0.52
N SER A 3 -6.58 -7.41 -0.46
CA SER A 3 -5.45 -6.67 0.07
C SER A 3 -4.61 -6.20 -1.11
N ILE A 4 -4.12 -4.96 -1.05
CA ILE A 4 -3.15 -4.40 -1.99
C ILE A 4 -1.88 -4.18 -1.21
N MET A 5 -0.75 -4.67 -1.71
CA MET A 5 0.57 -4.36 -1.17
C MET A 5 1.18 -3.24 -2.00
N PHE A 6 1.74 -2.25 -1.35
CA PHE A 6 2.45 -1.16 -2.02
C PHE A 6 3.69 -0.75 -1.22
N SER A 7 4.67 -0.21 -1.93
CA SER A 7 5.92 0.24 -1.34
C SER A 7 6.22 1.68 -1.71
N PHE A 8 6.65 2.46 -0.73
CA PHE A 8 7.12 3.82 -0.97
C PHE A 8 8.55 3.83 -1.49
N GLY A 9 8.87 4.82 -2.34
CA GLY A 9 10.22 5.03 -2.84
C GLY A 9 11.21 5.48 -1.76
N ASP A 10 12.51 5.44 -2.07
CA ASP A 10 13.58 5.80 -1.14
C ASP A 10 13.49 7.23 -0.59
N SER A 11 12.91 8.14 -1.36
CA SER A 11 12.76 9.55 -0.99
C SER A 11 11.58 9.83 -0.05
N ALA A 12 10.70 8.85 0.21
CA ALA A 12 9.52 9.04 1.02
C ALA A 12 9.87 9.04 2.52
N THR A 13 9.74 10.21 3.15
CA THR A 13 9.90 10.36 4.61
C THR A 13 8.77 9.68 5.38
N GLU A 14 8.95 9.37 6.66
CA GLU A 14 7.88 8.80 7.48
C GLU A 14 6.64 9.70 7.51
N ALA A 15 6.82 11.03 7.58
CA ALA A 15 5.73 11.99 7.52
C ALA A 15 4.95 11.91 6.19
N SER A 16 5.65 11.80 5.06
CA SER A 16 5.04 11.61 3.74
C SER A 16 4.25 10.29 3.66
N GLN A 17 4.80 9.21 4.23
CA GLN A 17 4.12 7.91 4.26
C GLN A 17 2.86 7.94 5.13
N ASP A 18 2.88 8.59 6.29
CA ASP A 18 1.72 8.75 7.15
C ASP A 18 0.64 9.67 6.52
N GLN A 19 1.06 10.70 5.79
CA GLN A 19 0.13 11.53 5.01
C GLN A 19 -0.52 10.74 3.87
N ALA A 20 0.28 9.99 3.11
CA ALA A 20 -0.23 9.13 2.05
C ALA A 20 -1.17 8.04 2.62
N ARG A 21 -0.87 7.47 3.79
CA ARG A 21 -1.77 6.56 4.51
C ARG A 21 -3.13 7.21 4.77
N ALA A 22 -3.16 8.43 5.33
CA ALA A 22 -4.41 9.12 5.62
C ALA A 22 -5.22 9.38 4.33
N GLU A 23 -4.55 9.74 3.24
CA GLU A 23 -5.21 9.93 1.95
C GLU A 23 -5.80 8.62 1.40
N ILE A 24 -5.04 7.51 1.45
CA ILE A 24 -5.49 6.20 0.98
C ILE A 24 -6.66 5.72 1.85
N LEU A 25 -6.59 5.89 3.17
CA LEU A 25 -7.67 5.51 4.08
C LEU A 25 -8.97 6.28 3.81
N GLY A 26 -8.88 7.50 3.27
CA GLY A 26 -10.03 8.30 2.85
C GLY A 26 -10.62 7.90 1.49
N MET A 27 -10.00 6.98 0.75
CA MET A 27 -10.51 6.56 -0.55
C MET A 27 -11.74 5.65 -0.41
N PRO A 28 -12.75 5.82 -1.28
CA PRO A 28 -13.94 4.98 -1.25
C PRO A 28 -13.61 3.51 -1.51
N GLY A 29 -14.05 2.65 -0.60
CA GLY A 29 -13.78 1.22 -0.63
C GLY A 29 -12.46 0.82 0.01
N VAL A 30 -11.70 1.73 0.62
CA VAL A 30 -10.59 1.39 1.52
C VAL A 30 -11.13 1.23 2.94
N ARG A 31 -10.83 0.10 3.56
CA ARG A 31 -11.24 -0.21 4.94
C ARG A 31 -10.11 -0.04 5.94
N ASN A 32 -8.89 -0.36 5.54
CA ASN A 32 -7.74 -0.31 6.41
C ASN A 32 -6.46 -0.04 5.62
N VAL A 33 -5.49 0.60 6.26
CA VAL A 33 -4.15 0.86 5.70
C VAL A 33 -3.12 0.77 6.81
N GLY A 34 -2.12 -0.08 6.62
CA GLY A 34 -1.08 -0.33 7.63
C GLY A 34 0.29 -0.67 7.06
N ARG A 35 1.32 -0.56 7.90
CA ARG A 35 2.68 -1.01 7.59
C ARG A 35 2.77 -2.53 7.75
N ILE A 36 3.44 -3.20 6.82
CA ILE A 36 3.64 -4.67 6.87
C ILE A 36 4.68 -5.04 7.93
N SER A 37 5.71 -4.22 8.11
CA SER A 37 6.79 -4.50 9.06
C SER A 37 7.28 -3.22 9.73
N PRO A 38 6.54 -2.69 10.71
CA PRO A 38 6.94 -1.48 11.43
C PRO A 38 8.25 -1.67 12.21
N GLU A 39 8.56 -2.89 12.66
CA GLU A 39 9.75 -3.21 13.46
C GLU A 39 10.96 -3.64 12.63
N ALA A 40 10.86 -3.66 11.29
CA ALA A 40 11.96 -4.15 10.46
C ALA A 40 13.20 -3.25 10.60
N ASN A 41 14.38 -3.84 10.78
CA ASN A 41 15.64 -3.10 10.82
C ASN A 41 16.07 -2.55 9.45
N LYS A 42 15.57 -3.12 8.35
CA LYS A 42 15.90 -2.70 6.98
C LYS A 42 14.97 -1.58 6.52
N PRO A 43 15.48 -0.41 6.08
CA PRO A 43 14.67 0.70 5.61
C PRO A 43 13.70 0.33 4.48
N ALA A 44 14.14 -0.52 3.54
CA ALA A 44 13.30 -0.98 2.44
C ALA A 44 12.05 -1.73 2.92
N LEU A 45 12.14 -2.46 4.03
CA LEU A 45 11.00 -3.21 4.58
C LEU A 45 10.04 -2.31 5.36
N ARG A 46 10.53 -1.22 5.96
CA ARG A 46 9.69 -0.22 6.65
C ARG A 46 8.78 0.55 5.70
N ARG A 47 9.15 0.59 4.41
CA ARG A 47 8.39 1.26 3.34
C ARG A 47 7.34 0.36 2.71
N MET A 48 7.16 -0.88 3.19
CA MET A 48 6.14 -1.79 2.70
C MET A 48 4.84 -1.62 3.49
N TRP A 49 3.77 -1.36 2.78
CA TRP A 49 2.44 -1.08 3.30
C TRP A 49 1.41 -1.99 2.63
N TYR A 50 0.28 -2.15 3.30
CA TYR A 50 -0.89 -2.81 2.76
C TYR A 50 -2.12 -1.92 2.93
N ALA A 51 -3.05 -2.03 1.99
CA ALA A 51 -4.40 -1.48 2.08
C ALA A 51 -5.41 -2.61 1.90
N GLU A 52 -6.39 -2.69 2.79
CA GLU A 52 -7.54 -3.58 2.65
C GLU A 52 -8.68 -2.83 2.00
N VAL A 53 -9.19 -3.40 0.91
CA VAL A 53 -10.12 -2.74 0.02
C VAL A 53 -11.27 -3.65 -0.39
N ASP A 54 -12.40 -3.06 -0.73
CA ASP A 54 -13.52 -3.79 -1.33
C ASP A 54 -13.14 -4.27 -2.75
N ASP A 55 -13.68 -5.41 -3.16
CA ASP A 55 -13.33 -6.05 -4.44
C ASP A 55 -13.62 -5.17 -5.65
N GLU A 56 -14.71 -4.39 -5.59
CA GLU A 56 -15.16 -3.51 -6.67
C GLU A 56 -14.24 -2.29 -6.86
N SER A 57 -13.64 -1.79 -5.77
CA SER A 57 -12.73 -0.64 -5.79
C SER A 57 -11.26 -1.03 -5.97
N ALA A 58 -10.93 -2.31 -5.86
CA ALA A 58 -9.57 -2.82 -5.81
C ALA A 58 -8.70 -2.35 -7.00
N ASP A 59 -9.15 -2.56 -8.23
CA ASP A 59 -8.43 -2.16 -9.43
C ASP A 59 -8.27 -0.64 -9.56
N ALA A 60 -9.30 0.11 -9.18
CA ALA A 60 -9.28 1.57 -9.20
C ALA A 60 -8.24 2.12 -8.20
N ILE A 61 -8.17 1.52 -7.01
CA ILE A 61 -7.22 1.89 -5.96
C ILE A 61 -5.80 1.54 -6.39
N VAL A 62 -5.54 0.35 -6.94
CA VAL A 62 -4.20 -0.01 -7.47
C VAL A 62 -3.76 1.00 -8.52
N ARG A 63 -4.62 1.34 -9.48
CA ARG A 63 -4.31 2.35 -10.51
C ARG A 63 -4.00 3.71 -9.90
N ARG A 64 -4.76 4.13 -8.89
CA ARG A 64 -4.53 5.40 -8.20
C ARG A 64 -3.20 5.37 -7.44
N LEU A 65 -2.88 4.30 -6.74
CA LEU A 65 -1.62 4.13 -6.04
C LEU A 65 -0.43 4.20 -7.02
N ARG A 66 -0.52 3.53 -8.17
CA ARG A 66 0.52 3.60 -9.22
C ARG A 66 0.70 4.99 -9.83
N SER A 67 -0.33 5.84 -9.81
CA SER A 67 -0.23 7.22 -10.29
C SER A 67 0.48 8.17 -9.32
N LYS A 68 0.67 7.76 -8.05
CA LYS A 68 1.37 8.58 -7.05
C LYS A 68 2.88 8.46 -7.23
N SER A 69 3.57 9.59 -7.34
CA SER A 69 5.02 9.67 -7.47
C SER A 69 5.78 9.11 -6.26
N GLU A 70 5.14 9.05 -5.09
CA GLU A 70 5.73 8.55 -3.85
C GLU A 70 5.71 7.02 -3.75
N ILE A 71 4.85 6.37 -4.54
CA ILE A 71 4.68 4.92 -4.57
C ILE A 71 5.56 4.34 -5.66
N GLN A 72 6.48 3.48 -5.26
CA GLN A 72 7.39 2.79 -6.17
C GLN A 72 6.70 1.61 -6.87
N SER A 73 5.89 0.85 -6.11
CA SER A 73 5.18 -0.32 -6.59
C SER A 73 3.85 -0.48 -5.86
N ALA A 74 2.82 -0.95 -6.55
CA ALA A 74 1.52 -1.29 -5.97
C ALA A 74 0.88 -2.45 -6.74
N ASP A 75 0.68 -3.56 -6.05
CA ASP A 75 0.27 -4.83 -6.62
C ASP A 75 -0.63 -5.60 -5.65
N PHE A 76 -1.44 -6.48 -6.19
CA PHE A 76 -2.10 -7.49 -5.36
C PHE A 76 -1.05 -8.49 -4.87
N PRO A 77 -1.07 -8.90 -3.59
CA PRO A 77 -0.24 -10.00 -3.15
C PRO A 77 -0.54 -11.19 -4.06
N ALA A 78 0.48 -11.67 -4.76
CA ALA A 78 0.35 -12.89 -5.54
C ALA A 78 -0.07 -13.97 -4.56
N LEU A 79 -1.34 -14.41 -4.65
CA LEU A 79 -1.76 -15.65 -4.01
C LEU A 79 -0.85 -16.71 -4.59
N ARG A 80 0.19 -17.10 -3.84
CA ARG A 80 0.97 -18.29 -4.16
C ARG A 80 -0.06 -19.39 -4.24
N ARG A 81 -0.35 -19.83 -5.46
CA ARG A 81 -0.95 -21.13 -5.71
C ARG A 81 0.04 -22.10 -5.10
N LEU A 82 -0.24 -22.55 -3.89
CA LEU A 82 0.38 -23.73 -3.31
C LEU A 82 -0.05 -24.87 -4.24
N VAL A 83 0.81 -25.16 -5.21
CA VAL A 83 0.75 -26.37 -6.04
C VAL A 83 1.54 -27.47 -5.35
#